data_AF-X1D728-F1
#
_entry.id   AF-X1D728-F1
#
_cell.length_a   1.000
_cell.length_b   1.000
_cell.length_c   1.000
_cell.angle_alpha   90.00
_cell.angle_beta   90.00
_cell.angle_gamma   90.00
#
_symmetry.space_group_name_H-M   'P 1'
#
loop_
_entity.id
_entity.type
_entity.pdbx_description
1 polymer ?
#
loop_
_entity_poly.entity_id
_entity_poly.type
_entity_poly.pdbx_seq_one_letter_code
_entity_poly.pdbx_strand_id
1 'polypeptide(L)'
;MKLCYTGFIVILVPAYWWRHGSANFLWGSNVALLVTLLALWLESSLLVSMMALSVLIPELGWAVDFTVRLIAGPEVVSFRGTSYMFATGLLTR
;
A
#
# COMPACT_ATOMS: atom_id res chain seq x y z
N MET A 1 13.13 -17.55 3.45
CA MET A 1 12.25 -16.41 3.08
C MET A 1 10.96 -16.84 2.38
N LYS A 2 11.00 -17.69 1.33
CA LYS A 2 9.79 -18.10 0.60
C LYS A 2 8.70 -18.74 1.46
N LEU A 3 9.05 -19.69 2.34
CA LEU A 3 8.06 -20.33 3.22
C LEU A 3 7.41 -19.34 4.19
N CYS A 4 8.19 -18.45 4.81
CA CYS A 4 7.64 -17.45 5.73
C CYS A 4 6.67 -16.51 5.01
N TYR A 5 7.04 -16.04 3.80
CA TYR A 5 6.17 -15.18 3.00
C TYR A 5 4.89 -15.92 2.57
N THR A 6 5.02 -17.18 2.16
CA THR A 6 3.85 -18.01 1.80
C THR A 6 2.94 -18.24 3.02
N GLY A 7 3.50 -18.54 4.19
CA GLY A 7 2.73 -18.69 5.43
C GLY A 7 2.00 -17.41 5.82
N PHE A 8 2.65 -16.25 5.68
CA PHE A 8 2.01 -14.96 5.89
C PHE A 8 0.81 -14.75 4.94
N ILE A 9 0.98 -15.02 3.64
CA ILE A 9 -0.08 -14.88 2.64
C ILE A 9 -1.26 -15.81 2.95
N VAL A 10 -0.99 -17.06 3.31
CA VAL A 10 -2.02 -18.06 3.62
C VAL A 10 -2.86 -17.66 4.84
N ILE A 11 -2.29 -16.92 5.79
CA ILE A 11 -3.04 -16.41 6.95
C ILE A 11 -3.76 -15.10 6.59
N LEU A 12 -3.06 -14.19 5.90
CA LEU A 12 -3.55 -12.86 5.56
C LEU A 12 -4.77 -12.93 4.64
N VAL A 13 -4.67 -13.65 3.53
CA VAL A 13 -5.72 -13.69 2.48
C VAL A 13 -7.09 -14.09 3.05
N PRO A 14 -7.26 -15.22 3.76
CA PRO A 14 -8.56 -15.59 4.31
C PRO A 14 -9.05 -14.63 5.41
N ALA A 15 -8.16 -14.15 6.29
CA ALA A 15 -8.53 -13.19 7.33
C ALA A 15 -9.01 -11.85 6.73
N TYR A 16 -8.33 -11.37 5.68
CA TYR A 16 -8.67 -10.13 5.00
C TYR A 16 -9.94 -10.25 4.17
N TRP A 17 -10.11 -11.39 3.49
CA TRP A 17 -11.32 -11.70 2.74
C TRP A 17 -12.56 -11.70 3.64
N TRP A 18 -12.46 -12.29 4.83
CA TRP A 18 -13.58 -12.33 5.78
C TRP A 18 -14.02 -10.93 6.22
N ARG A 19 -13.07 -10.01 6.36
CA ARG A 19 -13.32 -8.69 6.96
C ARG A 19 -13.67 -7.61 5.95
N HIS A 20 -13.08 -7.67 4.75
CA HIS A 20 -13.17 -6.62 3.73
C HIS A 20 -13.81 -7.10 2.41
N GLY A 21 -14.09 -8.39 2.27
CA GLY A 21 -14.66 -8.98 1.06
C GLY A 21 -13.65 -9.15 -0.08
N SER A 22 -14.02 -10.00 -1.05
CA SER A 22 -13.17 -10.38 -2.18
C SER A 22 -12.78 -9.21 -3.09
N ALA A 23 -13.65 -8.21 -3.21
CA ALA A 23 -13.44 -7.04 -4.05
C ALA A 23 -12.20 -6.22 -3.63
N ASN A 24 -11.81 -6.26 -2.35
CA ASN A 24 -10.63 -5.55 -1.87
C ASN A 24 -9.32 -6.10 -2.46
N PHE A 25 -9.29 -7.35 -2.94
CA PHE A 25 -8.10 -7.90 -3.58
C PHE A 25 -7.80 -7.32 -4.96
N LEU A 26 -8.75 -6.60 -5.57
CA LEU A 26 -8.52 -5.87 -6.83
C LEU A 26 -7.71 -4.58 -6.64
N TRP A 27 -7.51 -4.14 -5.40
CA TRP A 27 -6.62 -3.02 -5.14
C TRP A 27 -5.17 -3.37 -5.51
N GLY A 28 -4.49 -2.44 -6.19
CA GLY A 28 -3.15 -2.67 -6.73
C GLY A 28 -2.15 -3.18 -5.68
N SER A 29 -2.26 -2.74 -4.43
CA SER A 29 -1.44 -3.21 -3.32
C SER A 29 -1.63 -4.70 -3.02
N ASN A 30 -2.87 -5.20 -3.04
CA ASN A 30 -3.18 -6.62 -2.83
C ASN A 30 -2.73 -7.47 -4.02
N VAL A 31 -2.90 -6.95 -5.25
CA VAL A 31 -2.36 -7.59 -6.46
C VAL A 31 -0.84 -7.70 -6.37
N ALA A 32 -0.14 -6.62 -6.02
CA ALA A 32 1.31 -6.64 -5.86
C ALA A 32 1.77 -7.65 -4.81
N LEU A 33 1.04 -7.77 -3.72
CA LEU A 33 1.31 -8.71 -2.62
C LEU A 33 1.15 -10.18 -3.06
N LEU A 34 0.11 -10.50 -3.84
CA LEU A 34 -0.09 -11.84 -4.41
C LEU A 34 0.90 -12.16 -5.55
N VAL A 35 1.17 -11.21 -6.44
CA VAL A 35 2.13 -11.39 -7.54
C VAL A 35 3.56 -11.49 -7.00
N THR A 36 3.90 -10.83 -5.90
CA THR A 36 5.19 -10.99 -5.23
C THR A 36 5.37 -12.41 -4.72
N LEU A 37 4.32 -13.05 -4.19
CA LEU A 37 4.38 -14.47 -3.82
C LEU A 37 4.74 -15.33 -5.04
N LEU A 38 4.01 -15.15 -6.16
CA LEU A 38 4.28 -15.87 -7.41
C LEU A 38 5.71 -15.62 -7.91
N ALA A 39 6.17 -14.36 -7.91
CA ALA A 39 7.50 -13.96 -8.32
C ALA A 39 8.60 -14.64 -7.48
N LEU A 40 8.36 -14.79 -6.18
CA LEU A 40 9.28 -15.46 -5.26
C LEU A 40 9.39 -16.96 -5.58
N TRP A 41 8.27 -17.61 -5.94
CA TRP A 41 8.26 -19.02 -6.36
C TRP A 41 8.90 -19.21 -7.73
N LEU A 42 8.70 -18.26 -8.65
CA LEU A 42 9.29 -18.23 -10.00
C LEU A 42 10.77 -17.80 -10.02
N GLU A 43 11.34 -17.41 -8.89
CA GLU A 43 12.73 -16.91 -8.75
C GLU A 43 13.07 -15.76 -9.71
N SER A 44 12.06 -14.99 -10.12
CA SER A 44 12.24 -13.92 -11.09
C SER A 44 12.51 -12.59 -10.37
N SER A 45 13.76 -12.14 -10.44
CA SER A 45 14.18 -10.84 -9.90
C SER A 45 13.48 -9.65 -10.58
N LEU A 46 13.08 -9.81 -11.84
CA LEU A 46 12.34 -8.79 -12.60
C LEU A 46 10.94 -8.59 -12.02
N LEU A 47 10.19 -9.67 -11.80
CA LEU A 47 8.83 -9.58 -11.26
C LEU A 47 8.82 -9.00 -9.85
N VAL A 48 9.80 -9.39 -9.00
CA VAL A 48 9.96 -8.81 -7.67
C VAL A 48 10.22 -7.30 -7.76
N SER A 49 11.11 -6.87 -8.66
CA SER A 49 11.42 -5.45 -8.87
C SER A 49 10.22 -4.66 -9.38
N MET A 50 9.44 -5.22 -10.31
CA MET A 50 8.23 -4.57 -10.83
C MET A 50 7.17 -4.38 -9.75
N MET A 51 6.95 -5.40 -8.92
CA MET A 51 5.99 -5.29 -7.81
C MET A 51 6.48 -4.30 -6.74
N ALA A 52 7.78 -4.28 -6.46
CA ALA A 52 8.37 -3.29 -5.57
C ALA A 52 8.15 -1.86 -6.08
N LEU A 53 8.37 -1.59 -7.36
CA LEU A 53 8.09 -0.28 -7.95
C LEU A 53 6.61 0.09 -7.91
N SER A 54 5.73 -0.89 -8.16
CA SER A 54 4.27 -0.68 -8.13
C SER A 54 3.76 -0.23 -6.76
N VAL A 55 4.43 -0.62 -5.66
CA VAL A 55 4.07 -0.21 -4.29
C VAL A 55 4.86 1.02 -3.87
N LEU A 56 6.14 1.07 -4.19
CA LEU A 56 7.05 2.13 -3.79
C LEU A 56 6.68 3.47 -4.42
N ILE A 57 6.25 3.50 -5.69
CA ILE A 57 5.90 4.75 -6.37
C ILE A 57 4.71 5.45 -5.69
N PRO A 58 3.56 4.78 -5.45
CA PRO A 58 2.48 5.36 -4.65
C PRO A 58 2.89 5.77 -3.24
N GLU A 59 3.69 4.95 -2.54
CA GLU A 59 4.16 5.27 -1.18
C GLU A 59 5.07 6.50 -1.16
N LEU A 60 5.99 6.64 -2.12
CA LEU A 60 6.82 7.83 -2.25
C LEU A 60 5.99 9.07 -2.57
N GLY A 61 5.00 8.95 -3.47
CA GLY A 61 4.06 10.04 -3.74
C GLY A 61 3.31 10.49 -2.49
N TRP A 62 2.85 9.54 -1.69
CA TRP A 62 2.17 9.80 -0.41
C TRP A 62 3.13 10.41 0.62
N ALA A 63 4.34 9.88 0.78
CA ALA A 63 5.34 10.36 1.73
C ALA A 63 5.83 11.77 1.41
N VAL A 64 6.01 12.09 0.11
CA VAL A 64 6.33 13.43 -0.36
C VAL A 64 5.17 14.39 -0.09
N ASP A 65 3.94 14.03 -0.44
CA ASP A 65 2.75 14.86 -0.15
C ASP A 65 2.64 15.14 1.36
N PHE A 66 2.81 14.11 2.20
CA PHE A 66 2.80 14.24 3.65
C PHE A 66 3.89 15.19 4.16
N THR A 67 5.13 15.00 3.72
CA THR A 67 6.28 15.81 4.17
C THR A 67 6.17 17.26 3.73
N VAL A 68 5.72 17.50 2.49
CA VAL A 68 5.49 18.85 1.98
C VAL A 68 4.39 19.54 2.78
N ARG A 69 3.28 18.88 3.06
CA ARG A 69 2.19 19.45 3.89
C ARG A 69 2.61 19.69 5.34
N LEU A 70 3.49 18.85 5.88
CA LEU A 70 4.04 19.01 7.23
C LEU A 70 4.92 20.26 7.35
N ILE A 71 5.73 20.55 6.33
CA ILE A 71 6.70 21.67 6.36
C ILE A 71 6.08 22.98 5.85
N ALA A 72 5.35 22.94 4.73
CA ALA A 72 4.85 24.13 4.05
C ALA A 72 3.40 24.49 4.43
N GLY A 73 2.64 23.56 5.01
CA GLY A 73 1.27 23.75 5.45
C GLY A 73 0.23 22.97 4.62
N PRO A 74 -0.99 22.78 5.16
CA PRO A 74 -1.99 21.85 4.62
C PRO A 74 -2.64 22.27 3.29
N GLU A 75 -2.46 23.49 2.81
CA GLU A 75 -3.09 23.97 1.56
C GLU A 75 -2.14 24.09 0.37
N VAL A 76 -0.86 23.75 0.54
CA VAL A 76 0.18 24.06 -0.46
C VAL A 76 0.16 23.11 -1.67
N VAL A 77 -0.40 21.91 -1.52
CA VAL A 77 -0.39 20.88 -2.58
C VAL A 77 -1.79 20.67 -3.14
N SER A 78 -1.96 20.80 -4.47
CA SER A 78 -3.23 20.54 -5.16
C SER A 78 -3.66 19.07 -5.09
N PHE A 79 -2.70 18.15 -4.99
CA PHE A 79 -2.93 16.74 -4.69
C PHE A 79 -3.30 16.60 -3.20
N ARG A 80 -4.50 16.06 -2.90
CA ARG A 80 -5.06 15.98 -1.54
C ARG A 80 -4.95 14.57 -0.93
N GLY A 81 -3.82 13.89 -1.19
CA GLY A 81 -3.60 12.52 -0.76
C GLY A 81 -3.54 12.35 0.75
N THR A 82 -2.97 13.31 1.47
CA THR A 82 -2.79 13.26 2.94
C THR A 82 -3.57 14.35 3.69
N SER A 83 -4.41 15.13 3.01
CA SER A 83 -5.17 16.24 3.62
C SER A 83 -6.02 15.80 4.81
N TYR A 84 -6.50 14.56 4.83
CA TYR A 84 -7.31 14.02 5.93
C TYR A 84 -6.54 13.92 7.25
N MET A 85 -5.20 13.78 7.22
CA MET A 85 -4.37 13.68 8.43
C MET A 85 -4.20 15.02 9.14
N PHE A 86 -4.34 16.11 8.39
CA PHE A 86 -4.19 17.49 8.90
C PHE A 86 -5.55 18.18 9.08
N ALA A 87 -6.66 17.46 8.87
CA ALA A 87 -7.99 18.00 9.05
C ALA A 87 -8.35 18.07 10.55
N THR A 88 -8.48 19.28 11.09
CA THR A 88 -8.82 19.57 12.51
C THR A 88 -10.22 19.13 12.93
N GLY A 89 -11.07 18.66 12.00
CA GLY A 89 -12.50 18.37 12.23
C GLY A 89 -12.84 17.16 13.12
N LEU A 90 -11.83 16.44 13.65
CA LEU A 90 -12.05 15.35 14.63
C LEU A 90 -12.06 15.82 16.09
N LEU A 91 -11.76 17.10 16.36
CA LEU A 91 -11.75 17.68 17.72
C LEU A 91 -12.95 18.58 18.02
N THR A 92 -13.94 18.66 17.12
CA THR A 92 -15.12 19.54 17.26
C THR A 92 -16.47 18.80 17.13
N ARG A 93 -16.53 17.53 17.51
CA ARG A 93 -17.79 16.82 17.80
C ARG A 93 -17.79 16.22 19.19
#